data_AF-A0A947ADM7-F1
#
_entry.id   AF-A0A947ADM7-F1
#
_cell.length_a   1.000
_cell.length_b   1.000
_cell.length_c   1.000
_cell.angle_alpha   90.00
_cell.angle_beta   90.00
_cell.angle_gamma   90.00
#
_symmetry.space_group_name_H-M   'P 1'
#
loop_
_entity.id
_entity.type
_entity.pdbx_description
1 polymer ?
#
loop_
_entity_poly.entity_id
_entity_poly.type
_entity_poly.pdbx_seq_one_letter_code
_entity_poly.pdbx_strand_id
1 'polypeptide(L)'
;SVADAFKGMSTSVMDMQKFWYKSVYCAVTSRQLAALCPGCDKERLFVSGLLHDIGHLVMYQAIPDVSQEAIITSKQRNEPIHMVERSLLGFDYASVGAIMMRHWALPDSLKETTAFHTEPTQAEQFPLETALVHLGSLLAKAHEGIGKFNEGPLIVNETVWALTGLSADDCTSISAQVEEDAREVMELVFPRESIV
;
A
#
# COMPACT_ATOMS: atom_id res chain seq x y z
N SER A 1 -11.63 15.92 3.15
CA SER A 1 -11.22 14.50 3.03
C SER A 1 -9.70 14.41 2.91
N VAL A 2 -9.08 13.24 3.18
CA VAL A 2 -7.67 12.97 2.80
C VAL A 2 -7.48 13.26 1.30
N ALA A 3 -8.45 12.88 0.47
CA ALA A 3 -8.49 13.23 -0.95
C ALA A 3 -8.46 14.76 -1.21
N ASP A 4 -9.10 15.56 -0.36
CA ASP A 4 -9.09 17.03 -0.49
C ASP A 4 -7.75 17.64 -0.04
N ALA A 5 -7.05 17.02 0.91
CA ALA A 5 -5.71 17.46 1.35
C ALA A 5 -4.67 17.36 0.21
N PHE A 6 -4.97 16.56 -0.81
CA PHE A 6 -4.16 16.33 -1.99
C PHE A 6 -4.80 16.89 -3.27
N LYS A 7 -5.93 17.61 -3.16
CA LYS A 7 -6.61 18.26 -4.28
C LYS A 7 -5.72 19.37 -4.84
N GLY A 8 -5.35 19.27 -6.12
CA GLY A 8 -4.42 20.19 -6.77
C GLY A 8 -2.99 19.67 -6.90
N MET A 9 -2.65 18.53 -6.28
CA MET A 9 -1.44 17.80 -6.64
C MET A 9 -1.66 17.07 -7.97
N SER A 10 -1.47 17.79 -9.07
CA SER A 10 -1.21 17.14 -10.36
C SER A 10 0.26 16.78 -10.38
N THR A 11 0.59 15.51 -10.16
CA THR A 11 1.95 15.02 -10.35
C THR A 11 2.10 14.57 -11.80
N SER A 12 3.03 15.15 -12.56
CA SER A 12 3.38 14.67 -13.90
C SER A 12 3.89 13.21 -13.90
N VAL A 13 4.32 12.72 -12.73
CA VAL A 13 4.91 11.40 -12.50
C VAL A 13 3.85 10.30 -12.32
N MET A 14 2.65 10.62 -11.79
CA MET A 14 1.66 9.62 -11.40
C MET A 14 0.21 10.02 -11.68
N ASP A 15 -0.57 9.03 -12.14
CA ASP A 15 -2.03 9.10 -12.24
C ASP A 15 -2.66 8.95 -10.84
N MET A 16 -3.21 10.06 -10.34
CA MET A 16 -3.80 10.12 -9.00
C MET A 16 -5.00 9.18 -8.84
N GLN A 17 -5.80 8.95 -9.89
CA GLN A 17 -6.94 8.07 -9.79
C GLN A 17 -6.48 6.61 -9.61
N LYS A 18 -5.45 6.20 -10.35
CA LYS A 18 -4.85 4.87 -10.20
C LYS A 18 -4.19 4.70 -8.81
N PHE A 19 -3.46 5.71 -8.35
CA PHE A 19 -2.85 5.70 -7.02
C PHE A 19 -3.88 5.45 -5.92
N TRP A 20 -4.97 6.22 -5.92
CA TRP A 20 -6.00 6.09 -4.92
C TRP A 20 -6.78 4.78 -5.05
N TYR A 21 -7.06 4.33 -6.28
CA TYR A 21 -7.69 3.03 -6.48
C TYR A 21 -6.84 1.89 -5.89
N LYS A 22 -5.53 1.87 -6.17
CA LYS A 22 -4.60 0.89 -5.58
C LYS A 22 -4.57 0.96 -4.05
N SER A 23 -4.55 2.17 -3.50
CA SER A 23 -4.55 2.40 -2.05
C SER A 23 -5.84 1.91 -1.39
N VAL A 24 -7.00 2.18 -2.01
CA VAL A 24 -8.30 1.68 -1.56
C VAL A 24 -8.41 0.17 -1.71
N TYR A 25 -7.90 -0.41 -2.81
CA TYR A 25 -7.85 -1.85 -2.99
C TYR A 25 -7.07 -2.50 -1.85
N CYS A 26 -5.87 -2.00 -1.55
CA CYS A 26 -5.07 -2.46 -0.41
C CYS A 26 -5.80 -2.29 0.93
N ALA A 27 -6.48 -1.16 1.16
CA ALA A 27 -7.29 -0.89 2.36
C ALA A 27 -8.38 -1.94 2.56
N VAL A 28 -9.18 -2.18 1.52
CA VAL A 28 -10.28 -3.16 1.54
C VAL A 28 -9.72 -4.57 1.73
N THR A 29 -8.67 -4.95 1.00
CA THR A 29 -8.02 -6.26 1.17
C THR A 29 -7.54 -6.44 2.61
N SER A 30 -6.79 -5.47 3.16
CA SER A 30 -6.25 -5.53 4.52
C SER A 30 -7.36 -5.70 5.56
N ARG A 31 -8.48 -4.98 5.40
CA ARG A 31 -9.66 -5.10 6.25
C ARG A 31 -10.31 -6.50 6.17
N GLN A 32 -10.42 -7.06 4.97
CA GLN A 32 -11.03 -8.38 4.77
C GLN A 32 -10.13 -9.50 5.30
N LEU A 33 -8.81 -9.44 5.06
CA LEU A 33 -7.85 -10.39 5.64
C LEU A 33 -7.83 -10.30 7.17
N ALA A 34 -7.91 -9.10 7.75
CA ALA A 34 -8.04 -8.91 9.19
C ALA A 34 -9.30 -9.58 9.77
N ALA A 35 -10.36 -9.79 8.98
CA ALA A 35 -11.54 -10.52 9.44
C ALA A 35 -11.33 -12.02 9.55
N LEU A 36 -10.29 -12.57 8.92
CA LEU A 36 -9.87 -13.96 9.01
C LEU A 36 -8.90 -14.21 10.18
N CYS A 37 -8.30 -13.14 10.73
CA CYS A 37 -7.33 -13.21 11.81
C CYS A 37 -7.93 -12.72 13.16
N PRO A 38 -7.98 -13.56 14.21
CA PRO A 38 -8.47 -13.13 15.52
C PRO A 38 -7.66 -11.97 16.11
N GLY A 39 -8.33 -11.03 16.77
CA GLY A 39 -7.69 -9.94 17.52
C GLY A 39 -7.27 -8.72 16.70
N CYS A 40 -7.50 -8.72 15.38
CA CYS A 40 -7.19 -7.57 14.52
C CYS A 40 -8.31 -6.51 14.53
N ASP A 41 -7.90 -5.24 14.53
CA ASP A 41 -8.80 -4.08 14.37
C ASP A 41 -9.01 -3.79 12.87
N LYS A 42 -10.15 -4.26 12.33
CA LYS A 42 -10.48 -4.19 10.90
C LYS A 42 -10.42 -2.76 10.35
N GLU A 43 -10.95 -1.79 11.09
CA GLU A 43 -11.00 -0.40 10.64
C GLU A 43 -9.61 0.24 10.66
N ARG A 44 -8.78 -0.14 11.64
CA ARG A 44 -7.38 0.27 11.64
C ARG A 44 -6.61 -0.31 10.45
N LEU A 45 -6.84 -1.58 10.11
CA LEU A 45 -6.19 -2.21 8.94
C LEU A 45 -6.65 -1.60 7.62
N PHE A 46 -7.92 -1.17 7.53
CA PHE A 46 -8.39 -0.37 6.40
C PHE A 46 -7.56 0.92 6.27
N VAL A 47 -7.40 1.68 7.37
CA VAL A 47 -6.63 2.93 7.36
C VAL A 47 -5.15 2.67 7.07
N SER A 48 -4.54 1.61 7.63
CA SER A 48 -3.16 1.22 7.30
C SER A 48 -3.00 0.94 5.81
N GLY A 49 -3.88 0.14 5.21
CA GLY A 49 -3.82 -0.16 3.79
C GLY A 49 -4.07 1.07 2.91
N LEU A 50 -4.92 2.02 3.35
CA LEU A 50 -5.15 3.27 2.62
C LEU A 50 -3.91 4.18 2.62
N LEU A 51 -3.14 4.18 3.71
CA LEU A 51 -2.02 5.11 3.92
C LEU A 51 -0.64 4.51 3.63
N HIS A 52 -0.54 3.20 3.33
CA HIS A 52 0.75 2.49 3.21
C HIS A 52 1.72 3.11 2.20
N ASP A 53 1.21 3.61 1.07
CA ASP A 53 2.01 4.18 -0.02
C ASP A 53 2.04 5.72 0.00
N ILE A 54 1.58 6.38 1.07
CA ILE A 54 1.41 7.84 1.09
C ILE A 54 2.71 8.63 0.88
N GLY A 55 3.86 8.04 1.24
CA GLY A 55 5.16 8.67 1.06
C GLY A 55 5.51 8.92 -0.41
N HIS A 56 4.93 8.16 -1.35
CA HIS A 56 5.08 8.42 -2.78
C HIS A 56 4.54 9.80 -3.16
N LEU A 57 3.41 10.23 -2.60
CA LEU A 57 2.85 11.54 -2.90
C LEU A 57 3.80 12.68 -2.50
N VAL A 58 4.44 12.55 -1.33
CA VAL A 58 5.43 13.52 -0.86
C VAL A 58 6.66 13.51 -1.76
N MET A 59 7.16 12.33 -2.12
CA MET A 59 8.33 12.21 -2.99
C MET A 59 8.06 12.80 -4.38
N TYR A 60 6.92 12.50 -5.00
CA TYR A 60 6.58 13.03 -6.33
C TYR A 60 6.35 14.53 -6.34
N GLN A 61 5.97 15.12 -5.21
CA GLN A 61 5.87 16.57 -5.08
C GLN A 61 7.23 17.24 -4.80
N ALA A 62 8.05 16.64 -3.93
CA ALA A 62 9.29 17.25 -3.47
C ALA A 62 10.48 17.02 -4.42
N ILE A 63 10.57 15.84 -5.03
CA ILE A 63 11.70 15.38 -5.86
C ILE A 63 11.22 14.63 -7.13
N PRO A 64 10.33 15.24 -7.95
CA PRO A 64 9.68 14.56 -9.08
C PRO A 64 10.65 13.89 -10.06
N ASP A 65 11.74 14.57 -10.44
CA ASP A 65 12.69 14.07 -11.44
C ASP A 65 13.40 12.80 -10.94
N VAL A 66 13.86 12.79 -9.68
CA VAL A 66 14.56 11.64 -9.10
C VAL A 66 13.60 10.49 -8.82
N SER A 67 12.36 10.79 -8.43
CA SER A 67 11.31 9.77 -8.31
C SER A 67 11.00 9.13 -9.66
N GLN A 68 10.95 9.90 -10.75
CA GLN A 68 10.75 9.37 -12.08
C GLN A 68 11.93 8.49 -12.52
N GLU A 69 13.17 8.89 -12.23
CA GLU A 69 14.37 8.08 -12.47
C GLU A 69 14.32 6.74 -11.71
N ALA A 70 13.91 6.76 -10.44
CA ALA A 70 13.76 5.56 -9.63
C ALA A 70 12.71 4.60 -10.22
N ILE A 71 11.57 5.12 -10.68
CA ILE A 71 10.52 4.32 -11.34
C ILE A 71 11.05 3.67 -12.62
N ILE A 72 11.77 4.42 -13.46
CA ILE A 72 12.35 3.90 -14.71
C ILE A 72 13.38 2.82 -14.40
N THR A 73 14.26 3.07 -13.42
CA THR A 73 15.33 2.14 -13.03
C THR A 73 14.77 0.86 -12.42
N SER A 74 13.75 0.95 -11.55
CA SER A 74 13.04 -0.21 -11.00
C SER A 74 12.48 -1.12 -12.09
N LYS A 75 11.85 -0.54 -13.12
CA LYS A 75 11.35 -1.29 -14.29
C LYS A 75 12.48 -1.93 -15.11
N GLN A 76 13.56 -1.20 -15.35
CA GLN A 76 14.71 -1.70 -16.13
C GLN A 76 15.45 -2.84 -15.43
N ARG A 77 15.58 -2.77 -14.10
CA ARG A 77 16.27 -3.78 -13.29
C ARG A 77 15.37 -4.92 -12.83
N ASN A 78 14.06 -4.78 -12.99
CA ASN A 78 13.06 -5.68 -12.38
C ASN A 78 13.26 -5.81 -10.86
N GLU A 79 13.55 -4.68 -10.21
CA GLU A 79 13.80 -4.58 -8.77
C GLU A 79 12.66 -3.82 -8.08
N PRO A 80 12.30 -4.15 -6.83
CA PRO A 80 11.31 -3.38 -6.08
C PRO A 80 11.69 -1.91 -5.95
N ILE A 81 10.71 -1.02 -6.13
CA ILE A 81 10.94 0.44 -6.14
C ILE A 81 11.63 0.96 -4.87
N HIS A 82 11.27 0.46 -3.68
CA HIS A 82 11.89 0.88 -2.42
C HIS A 82 13.40 0.57 -2.37
N MET A 83 13.85 -0.53 -2.99
CA MET A 83 15.28 -0.87 -3.06
C MET A 83 16.03 0.09 -3.98
N VAL A 84 15.42 0.45 -5.11
CA VAL A 84 15.99 1.42 -6.05
C VAL A 84 16.05 2.81 -5.42
N GLU A 85 14.98 3.25 -4.76
CA GLU A 85 14.96 4.53 -4.03
C GLU A 85 16.05 4.57 -2.96
N ARG A 86 16.19 3.52 -2.12
CA ARG A 86 17.30 3.46 -1.15
C ARG A 86 18.67 3.55 -1.82
N SER A 87 18.85 2.90 -2.96
CA SER A 87 20.11 2.95 -3.69
C SER A 87 20.43 4.33 -4.28
N LEU A 88 19.42 5.09 -4.71
CA LEU A 88 19.60 6.40 -5.35
C LEU A 88 19.58 7.57 -4.35
N LEU A 89 18.75 7.46 -3.31
CA LEU A 89 18.40 8.55 -2.40
C LEU A 89 18.89 8.32 -0.95
N GLY A 90 19.18 7.08 -0.57
CA GLY A 90 19.46 6.68 0.81
C GLY A 90 18.21 6.49 1.69
N PHE A 91 17.01 6.67 1.12
CA PHE A 91 15.72 6.45 1.77
C PHE A 91 14.67 6.03 0.74
N ASP A 92 13.50 5.56 1.18
CA ASP A 92 12.39 5.14 0.32
C ASP A 92 11.05 5.78 0.71
N TYR A 93 10.03 5.56 -0.10
CA TYR A 93 8.68 6.04 0.13
C TYR A 93 8.06 5.53 1.43
N ALA A 94 8.38 4.31 1.87
CA ALA A 94 7.84 3.72 3.09
C ALA A 94 8.35 4.48 4.33
N SER A 95 9.65 4.79 4.37
CA SER A 95 10.27 5.60 5.42
C SER A 95 9.75 7.04 5.44
N VAL A 96 9.54 7.65 4.26
CA VAL A 96 8.92 8.98 4.15
C VAL A 96 7.49 8.95 4.69
N GLY A 97 6.69 7.95 4.31
CA GLY A 97 5.33 7.75 4.81
C GLY A 97 5.27 7.58 6.32
N ALA A 98 6.19 6.81 6.91
CA ALA A 98 6.27 6.63 8.36
C ALA A 98 6.59 7.93 9.10
N ILE A 99 7.45 8.78 8.53
CA ILE A 99 7.71 10.13 9.06
C ILE A 99 6.43 10.97 9.02
N MET A 100 5.61 10.86 7.97
CA MET A 100 4.31 11.54 7.92
C MET A 100 3.36 11.06 9.00
N MET A 101 3.25 9.74 9.22
CA MET A 101 2.40 9.18 10.29
C MET A 101 2.79 9.77 11.65
N ARG A 102 4.08 9.88 11.93
CA ARG A 102 4.60 10.55 13.14
C ARG A 102 4.25 12.03 13.17
N HIS A 103 4.41 12.74 12.06
CA HIS A 103 4.14 14.18 11.99
C HIS A 103 2.66 14.50 12.21
N TRP A 104 1.76 13.64 11.73
CA TRP A 104 0.31 13.73 11.94
C TRP A 104 -0.15 13.22 13.31
N ALA A 105 0.77 12.82 14.19
CA ALA A 105 0.47 12.24 15.50
C ALA A 105 -0.49 11.04 15.42
N LEU A 106 -0.36 10.22 14.37
CA LEU A 106 -1.14 9.01 14.18
C LEU A 106 -0.59 7.84 15.03
N PRO A 107 -1.42 6.82 15.34
CA PRO A 107 -1.00 5.67 16.14
C PRO A 107 0.26 4.96 15.61
N ASP A 108 1.07 4.42 16.52
CA ASP A 108 2.31 3.71 16.19
C ASP A 108 2.10 2.52 15.26
N SER A 109 0.94 1.88 15.31
CA SER A 109 0.56 0.82 14.37
C SER A 109 0.51 1.31 12.92
N LEU A 110 -0.01 2.51 12.67
CA LEU A 110 -0.02 3.09 11.32
C LEU A 110 1.40 3.42 10.87
N LYS A 111 2.20 3.99 11.78
CA LYS A 111 3.62 4.28 11.51
C LYS A 111 4.42 3.03 11.13
N GLU A 112 4.30 1.96 11.92
CA GLU A 112 5.08 0.74 11.69
C GLU A 112 4.60 -0.02 10.44
N THR A 113 3.28 -0.16 10.25
CA THR A 113 2.75 -0.77 9.02
C THR A 113 3.18 0.00 7.77
N THR A 114 3.13 1.34 7.78
CA THR A 114 3.64 2.15 6.66
C THR A 114 5.15 1.94 6.45
N ALA A 115 5.95 1.89 7.52
CA ALA A 115 7.41 1.74 7.42
C ALA A 115 7.84 0.38 6.85
N PHE A 116 7.14 -0.70 7.21
CA PHE A 116 7.63 -2.06 6.99
C PHE A 116 6.73 -2.94 6.13
N HIS A 117 5.64 -2.43 5.54
CA HIS A 117 4.81 -3.25 4.64
C HIS A 117 5.58 -3.80 3.42
N THR A 118 6.69 -3.19 3.02
CA THR A 118 7.56 -3.72 1.96
C THR A 118 8.46 -4.86 2.42
N GLU A 119 8.80 -4.87 3.72
CA GLU A 119 9.72 -5.81 4.38
C GLU A 119 9.16 -6.20 5.76
N PRO A 120 8.07 -6.99 5.80
CA PRO A 120 7.27 -7.18 7.02
C PRO A 120 8.02 -7.85 8.17
N THR A 121 9.13 -8.54 7.89
CA THR A 121 9.99 -9.17 8.90
C THR A 121 10.76 -8.16 9.75
N GLN A 122 10.75 -6.87 9.40
CA GLN A 122 11.36 -5.81 10.20
C GLN A 122 10.40 -5.22 11.26
N ALA A 123 9.11 -5.56 11.22
CA ALA A 123 8.15 -5.08 12.22
C ALA A 123 8.32 -5.81 13.56
N GLU A 124 8.28 -5.05 14.66
CA GLU A 124 8.49 -5.57 16.01
C GLU A 124 7.24 -5.43 16.89
N GLN A 125 6.53 -4.31 16.80
CA GLN A 125 5.42 -3.99 17.72
C GLN A 125 4.06 -4.49 17.22
N PHE A 126 3.84 -4.42 15.91
CA PHE A 126 2.62 -4.74 15.17
C PHE A 126 2.94 -5.65 13.96
N PRO A 127 3.60 -6.81 14.18
CA PRO A 127 4.03 -7.68 13.09
C PRO A 127 2.86 -8.31 12.33
N LEU A 128 1.75 -8.62 13.02
CA LEU A 128 0.56 -9.20 12.39
C LEU A 128 -0.12 -8.17 11.47
N GLU A 129 -0.32 -6.95 11.94
CA GLU A 129 -0.91 -5.88 11.14
C GLU A 129 -0.03 -5.53 9.94
N THR A 130 1.30 -5.48 10.13
CA THR A 130 2.25 -5.25 9.03
C THR A 130 2.19 -6.37 8.00
N ALA A 131 2.09 -7.63 8.44
CA ALA A 131 1.95 -8.78 7.56
C ALA A 131 0.64 -8.73 6.74
N LEU A 132 -0.48 -8.32 7.36
CA LEU A 132 -1.77 -8.18 6.67
C LEU A 132 -1.74 -7.05 5.61
N VAL A 133 -1.13 -5.91 5.92
CA VAL A 133 -0.95 -4.81 4.96
C VAL A 133 0.01 -5.21 3.83
N HIS A 134 1.05 -5.99 4.14
CA HIS A 134 1.94 -6.56 3.13
C HIS A 134 1.17 -7.44 2.13
N LEU A 135 0.34 -8.37 2.61
CA LEU A 135 -0.52 -9.20 1.77
C LEU A 135 -1.48 -8.35 0.91
N GLY A 136 -2.11 -7.34 1.53
CA GLY A 136 -2.96 -6.37 0.82
C GLY A 136 -2.23 -5.64 -0.30
N SER A 137 -1.00 -5.18 -0.06
CA SER A 137 -0.16 -4.49 -1.05
C SER A 137 0.23 -5.42 -2.20
N LEU A 138 0.55 -6.69 -1.92
CA LEU A 138 0.87 -7.68 -2.96
C LEU A 138 -0.34 -8.05 -3.81
N LEU A 139 -1.52 -8.21 -3.21
CA LEU A 139 -2.77 -8.45 -3.96
C LEU A 139 -3.15 -7.24 -4.83
N ALA A 140 -2.99 -6.02 -4.32
CA ALA A 140 -3.19 -4.81 -5.13
C ALA A 140 -2.25 -4.77 -6.34
N LYS A 141 -0.96 -5.09 -6.16
CA LYS A 141 0.02 -5.18 -7.25
C LYS A 141 -0.32 -6.27 -8.27
N ALA A 142 -0.80 -7.42 -7.81
CA ALA A 142 -1.26 -8.50 -8.69
C ALA A 142 -2.48 -8.07 -9.52
N HIS A 143 -3.44 -7.36 -8.90
CA HIS A 143 -4.61 -6.80 -9.59
C HIS A 143 -4.21 -5.76 -10.66
N GLU A 144 -3.16 -4.97 -10.43
CA GLU A 144 -2.60 -4.04 -11.42
C GLU A 144 -1.81 -4.75 -12.56
N GLY A 145 -1.66 -6.08 -12.51
CA GLY A 145 -0.95 -6.86 -13.52
C GLY A 145 0.57 -6.83 -13.40
N ILE A 146 1.12 -6.44 -12.25
CA ILE A 146 2.58 -6.42 -12.01
C ILE A 146 3.15 -7.86 -11.97
N GLY A 147 2.33 -8.83 -11.56
CA GLY A 147 2.71 -10.23 -11.48
C GLY A 147 1.57 -11.08 -10.94
N LYS A 148 1.82 -12.38 -10.76
CA LYS A 148 0.87 -13.28 -10.12
C LYS A 148 1.14 -13.31 -8.61
N PHE A 149 0.08 -13.23 -7.82
CA PHE A 149 0.17 -13.27 -6.36
C PHE A 149 0.85 -14.57 -5.88
N ASN A 150 1.72 -14.45 -4.88
CA ASN A 150 2.53 -15.54 -4.32
C ASN A 150 3.45 -16.24 -5.35
N GLU A 151 3.86 -15.53 -6.40
CA GLU A 151 4.78 -16.02 -7.42
C GLU A 151 5.77 -14.94 -7.87
N GLY A 152 6.98 -15.36 -8.28
CA GLY A 152 7.99 -14.48 -8.86
C GLY A 152 8.25 -13.23 -8.02
N PRO A 153 8.05 -12.01 -8.57
CA PRO A 153 8.32 -10.76 -7.85
C PRO A 153 7.32 -10.45 -6.72
N LEU A 154 6.20 -11.20 -6.63
CA LEU A 154 5.16 -11.05 -5.59
C LEU A 154 5.11 -12.27 -4.67
N ILE A 155 6.21 -13.01 -4.56
CA ILE A 155 6.33 -14.13 -3.62
C ILE A 155 6.14 -13.63 -2.18
N VAL A 156 5.34 -14.35 -1.40
CA VAL A 156 5.10 -14.00 0.00
C VAL A 156 6.16 -14.68 0.86
N ASN A 157 6.69 -13.96 1.84
CA ASN A 157 7.65 -14.52 2.79
C ASN A 157 6.97 -15.55 3.71
N GLU A 158 7.60 -16.69 3.97
CA GLU A 158 7.08 -17.75 4.85
C GLU A 158 6.73 -17.26 6.26
N THR A 159 7.45 -16.27 6.79
CA THR A 159 7.13 -15.65 8.08
C THR A 159 5.77 -14.96 8.06
N VAL A 160 5.35 -14.38 6.94
CA VAL A 160 4.02 -13.76 6.79
C VAL A 160 2.92 -14.81 6.90
N TRP A 161 3.11 -16.00 6.29
CA TRP A 161 2.16 -17.10 6.43
C TRP A 161 2.11 -17.63 7.86
N ALA A 162 3.27 -17.83 8.49
CA ALA A 162 3.35 -18.27 9.88
C ALA A 162 2.68 -17.29 10.86
N LEU A 163 2.84 -15.97 10.63
CA LEU A 163 2.24 -14.93 11.48
C LEU A 163 0.73 -14.83 11.31
N THR A 164 0.25 -14.85 10.07
CA THR A 164 -1.17 -14.61 9.76
C THR A 164 -2.03 -15.87 9.91
N GLY A 165 -1.43 -17.06 9.75
CA GLY A 165 -2.15 -18.33 9.66
C GLY A 165 -2.95 -18.50 8.37
N LEU A 166 -2.76 -17.60 7.40
CA LEU A 166 -3.46 -17.62 6.11
C LEU A 166 -2.65 -18.39 5.06
N SER A 167 -3.36 -18.82 4.03
CA SER A 167 -2.80 -19.38 2.80
C SER A 167 -2.99 -18.43 1.61
N ALA A 168 -2.33 -18.77 0.50
CA ALA A 168 -2.58 -18.08 -0.77
C ALA A 168 -4.03 -18.23 -1.26
N ASP A 169 -4.68 -19.35 -0.94
CA ASP A 169 -6.07 -19.61 -1.31
C ASP A 169 -7.02 -18.72 -0.50
N ASP A 170 -6.77 -18.54 0.81
CA ASP A 170 -7.54 -17.61 1.64
C ASP A 170 -7.48 -16.19 1.07
N CYS A 171 -6.28 -15.75 0.69
CA CYS A 171 -6.02 -14.44 0.10
C CYS A 171 -6.68 -14.26 -1.26
N THR A 172 -6.65 -15.27 -2.13
CA THR A 172 -7.20 -15.17 -3.48
C THR A 172 -8.72 -15.33 -3.49
N SER A 173 -9.29 -16.08 -2.56
CA SER A 173 -10.74 -16.31 -2.44
C SER A 173 -11.55 -15.03 -2.22
N ILE A 174 -10.95 -14.01 -1.60
CA ILE A 174 -11.61 -12.72 -1.32
C ILE A 174 -11.51 -11.72 -2.48
N SER A 175 -10.69 -11.99 -3.51
CA SER A 175 -10.34 -11.00 -4.56
C SER A 175 -11.54 -10.40 -5.28
N ALA A 176 -12.58 -11.20 -5.54
CA ALA A 176 -13.78 -10.73 -6.23
C ALA A 176 -14.58 -9.73 -5.37
N GLN A 177 -14.75 -10.03 -4.08
CA GLN A 177 -15.43 -9.12 -3.15
C GLN A 177 -14.61 -7.86 -2.90
N VAL A 178 -13.28 -7.99 -2.78
CA VAL A 178 -12.38 -6.84 -2.65
C VAL A 178 -12.54 -5.88 -3.83
N GLU A 179 -12.62 -6.40 -5.06
CA GLU A 179 -12.76 -5.57 -6.25
C GLU A 179 -14.09 -4.80 -6.27
N GLU A 180 -15.19 -5.43 -5.88
CA GLU A 180 -16.49 -4.77 -5.75
C GLU A 180 -16.46 -3.68 -4.67
N ASP A 181 -16.06 -4.04 -3.44
CA ASP A 181 -15.95 -3.12 -2.30
C ASP A 181 -15.04 -1.92 -2.62
N ALA A 182 -13.91 -2.15 -3.29
CA ALA A 182 -12.95 -1.09 -3.63
C ALA A 182 -13.56 -0.09 -4.62
N ARG A 183 -14.36 -0.56 -5.60
CA ARG A 183 -15.05 0.33 -6.53
C ARG A 183 -16.09 1.18 -5.80
N GLU A 184 -16.89 0.58 -4.92
CA GLU A 184 -17.89 1.32 -4.13
C GLU A 184 -17.23 2.40 -3.26
N VAL A 185 -16.15 2.06 -2.56
CA VAL A 185 -15.39 3.03 -1.75
C VAL A 185 -14.82 4.14 -2.63
N MET A 186 -14.31 3.81 -3.82
CA MET A 186 -13.79 4.82 -4.75
C MET A 186 -14.88 5.76 -5.25
N GLU A 187 -16.09 5.29 -5.51
CA GLU A 187 -17.23 6.14 -5.88
C GLU A 187 -17.66 7.09 -4.74
N LEU A 188 -17.51 6.65 -3.48
CA LEU A 188 -17.81 7.49 -2.32
C LEU A 188 -16.73 8.55 -2.05
N VAL A 189 -15.45 8.20 -2.24
CA VAL A 189 -14.32 9.10 -1.95
C VAL A 189 -14.02 10.05 -3.10
N PHE A 190 -14.19 9.59 -4.34
CA PHE A 190 -14.04 10.35 -5.58
C PHE A 190 -15.34 10.28 -6.38
N PRO A 191 -16.45 10.85 -5.88
CA PRO A 191 -17.68 10.92 -6.64
C PRO A 191 -17.37 11.63 -7.95
N ARG A 192 -17.81 11.04 -9.06
CA ARG A 192 -17.75 11.71 -10.36
C ARG A 192 -18.36 13.09 -10.16
N GLU A 193 -17.56 14.14 -10.32
CA GLU A 193 -18.11 15.48 -10.37
C GLU A 193 -19.28 15.44 -11.34
N SER A 194 -20.46 15.83 -10.83
CA SER A 194 -21.65 15.94 -11.64
C SER A 194 -21.26 16.81 -12.81
N ILE A 195 -21.29 16.22 -14.00
CA ILE A 195 -21.13 16.93 -15.26
C ILE A 195 -22.19 18.03 -15.22
N VAL A 196 -21.76 19.27 -15.01
CA VAL A 196 -22.57 20.47 -15.22
C VAL A 196 -22.52 20.80 -16.70
#